data_AF-A0A1D6KTK7-F1
#
_entry.id   AF-A0A1D6KTK7-F1
#
_cell.length_a   1.000
_cell.length_b   1.000
_cell.length_c   1.000
_cell.angle_alpha   90.00
_cell.angle_beta   90.00
_cell.angle_gamma   90.00
#
_symmetry.space_group_name_H-M   'P 1'
#
loop_
_entity.id
_entity.type
_entity.pdbx_description
1 polymer ?
#
loop_
_entity_poly.entity_id
_entity_poly.type
_entity_poly.pdbx_seq_one_letter_code
_entity_poly.pdbx_strand_id
1 'polypeptide(L)'
;MTPPLLRRSGLKNRHIGSNLHLHPVSMAWGYFPENKQDPPLSGKCYEGGIITSMHRVTDRTIIETPALGPGAFAAMVPWESGRDMKERMRRYSRTAHAFALVRDRGVGFVDGEGRVRFTPSREDVDELRNGLRRVLRILVAAGAAEVGTHRSDGLRLRCKGLRDEDLEGFLDEVTIEKGPMHSRVDKWASTP
;
A
#
# COMPACT_ATOMS: atom_id res chain seq x y z
N MET A 1 -21.65 9.65 -3.91
CA MET A 1 -23.03 10.10 -3.62
C MET A 1 -24.03 9.88 -4.76
N THR A 2 -23.59 9.69 -6.02
CA THR A 2 -24.49 9.63 -7.19
C THR A 2 -25.48 8.45 -7.19
N PRO A 3 -25.09 7.18 -6.99
CA PRO A 3 -26.06 6.08 -7.07
C PRO A 3 -27.19 6.15 -6.01
N PRO A 4 -26.92 6.46 -4.73
CA PRO A 4 -27.97 6.70 -3.74
C PRO A 4 -28.88 7.88 -4.11
N LEU A 5 -28.33 8.96 -4.65
CA LEU A 5 -29.11 10.11 -5.09
C LEU A 5 -30.08 9.73 -6.23
N LEU A 6 -29.60 9.04 -7.27
CA LEU A 6 -30.45 8.63 -8.39
C LEU A 6 -31.62 7.75 -7.94
N ARG A 7 -31.40 6.84 -6.98
CA ARG A 7 -32.47 6.04 -6.37
C ARG A 7 -33.47 6.92 -5.61
N ARG A 8 -33.00 7.87 -4.80
CA ARG A 8 -33.85 8.83 -4.06
C ARG A 8 -34.65 9.75 -5.00
N SER A 9 -34.11 10.06 -6.17
CA SER A 9 -34.79 10.83 -7.23
C SER A 9 -35.81 10.01 -8.03
N GLY A 10 -36.07 8.75 -7.67
CA GLY A 10 -37.09 7.92 -8.30
C GLY A 10 -36.68 7.18 -9.58
N LEU A 11 -35.40 7.21 -9.97
CA LEU A 11 -34.92 6.43 -11.11
C LEU A 11 -34.91 4.93 -10.79
N LYS A 12 -35.46 4.11 -11.71
CA LYS A 12 -35.67 2.66 -11.54
C LYS A 12 -34.75 1.79 -12.42
N ASN A 13 -33.53 2.24 -12.73
CA ASN A 13 -32.60 1.45 -13.54
C ASN A 13 -31.84 0.42 -12.68
N ARG A 14 -31.88 -0.86 -13.09
CA ARG A 14 -31.21 -2.00 -12.41
C ARG A 14 -29.70 -1.84 -12.24
N HIS A 15 -29.06 -1.04 -13.09
CA HIS A 15 -27.62 -0.80 -13.07
C HIS A 15 -27.20 0.31 -12.10
N ILE A 16 -28.15 1.03 -11.47
CA ILE A 16 -27.80 2.09 -10.51
C ILE A 16 -27.09 1.48 -9.30
N GLY A 17 -25.82 1.83 -9.15
CA GLY A 17 -24.93 1.35 -8.09
C GLY A 17 -24.11 0.13 -8.49
N SER A 18 -24.41 -0.53 -9.60
CA SER A 18 -23.61 -1.65 -10.13
C SER A 18 -22.44 -1.16 -10.98
N ASN A 19 -21.54 -2.07 -11.36
CA ASN A 19 -20.40 -1.82 -12.23
C ASN A 19 -19.40 -0.80 -11.66
N LEU A 20 -19.25 -0.76 -10.34
CA LEU A 20 -18.21 0.06 -9.71
C LEU A 20 -16.85 -0.59 -9.96
N HIS A 21 -15.98 0.15 -10.63
CA HIS A 21 -14.56 -0.20 -10.73
C HIS A 21 -13.74 0.66 -9.79
N LEU A 22 -12.73 0.06 -9.17
CA LEU A 22 -11.79 0.74 -8.27
C LEU A 22 -10.37 0.40 -8.71
N HIS A 23 -9.39 1.16 -8.24
CA HIS A 23 -7.99 0.79 -8.38
C HIS A 23 -7.52 0.13 -7.09
N PRO A 24 -7.41 -1.20 -7.02
CA PRO A 24 -6.71 -1.87 -5.95
C PRO A 24 -5.26 -1.38 -5.87
N VAL A 25 -4.82 -1.09 -4.65
CA VAL A 25 -3.47 -0.59 -4.36
C VAL A 25 -2.88 -1.39 -3.20
N SER A 26 -1.59 -1.73 -3.32
CA SER A 26 -0.80 -2.23 -2.19
C SER A 26 0.55 -1.53 -2.15
N MET A 27 0.97 -1.12 -0.95
CA MET A 27 2.10 -0.23 -0.74
C MET A 27 3.18 -0.90 0.11
N ALA A 28 4.42 -0.51 -0.13
CA ALA A 28 5.55 -0.80 0.73
C ALA A 28 6.36 0.47 1.00
N TRP A 29 7.19 0.41 2.03
CA TRP A 29 8.04 1.49 2.48
C TRP A 29 9.50 1.05 2.57
N GLY A 30 10.41 2.00 2.38
CA GLY A 30 11.85 1.81 2.55
C GLY A 30 12.45 2.97 3.35
N TYR A 31 13.26 2.65 4.35
CA TYR A 31 13.97 3.61 5.18
C TYR A 31 15.38 3.84 4.65
N PHE A 32 15.73 5.09 4.39
CA PHE A 32 17.00 5.54 3.82
C PHE A 32 17.70 6.49 4.81
N PRO A 33 18.40 5.98 5.83
CA PRO A 33 19.03 6.82 6.84
C PRO A 33 19.98 7.86 6.22
N GLU A 34 20.26 8.94 6.96
CA GLU A 34 21.34 9.86 6.59
C GLU A 34 22.66 9.12 6.76
N ASN A 35 23.22 8.69 5.63
CA ASN A 35 24.38 7.81 5.56
C ASN A 35 25.54 8.53 4.87
N LYS A 36 26.77 8.04 5.09
CA LYS A 36 27.92 8.29 4.21
C LYS A 36 27.80 7.50 2.88
N GLN A 37 26.61 7.46 2.28
CA GLN A 37 26.49 6.95 0.90
C GLN A 37 27.26 7.91 -0.01
N ASP A 38 27.90 7.37 -1.04
CA ASP A 38 28.64 8.14 -2.04
C ASP A 38 28.02 7.88 -3.42
N PRO A 39 27.28 8.85 -4.00
CA PRO A 39 27.00 10.18 -3.47
C PRO A 39 25.94 10.17 -2.33
N PRO A 40 25.92 11.17 -1.44
CA PRO A 40 24.90 11.28 -0.40
C PRO A 40 23.51 11.44 -1.00
N LEU A 41 22.53 10.69 -0.49
CA LEU A 41 21.13 10.86 -0.88
C LEU A 41 20.58 12.19 -0.32
N SER A 42 20.53 13.21 -1.16
CA SER A 42 20.04 14.55 -0.82
C SER A 42 18.52 14.60 -0.69
N GLY A 43 18.03 15.51 0.16
CA GLY A 43 16.61 15.82 0.30
C GLY A 43 15.83 14.88 1.22
N LYS A 44 14.53 15.13 1.33
CA LYS A 44 13.60 14.38 2.17
C LYS A 44 12.45 13.80 1.35
N CYS A 45 11.73 12.84 1.91
CA CYS A 45 10.60 12.18 1.24
C CYS A 45 9.46 13.12 0.81
N TYR A 46 9.40 14.33 1.39
CA TYR A 46 8.40 15.36 1.10
C TYR A 46 8.96 16.55 0.31
N GLU A 47 10.22 16.50 -0.11
CA GLU A 47 10.86 17.52 -0.93
C GLU A 47 10.87 17.03 -2.39
N GLY A 48 10.37 17.85 -3.32
CA GLY A 48 10.28 17.51 -4.74
C GLY A 48 8.88 17.72 -5.34
N GLY A 49 8.71 17.33 -6.61
CA GLY A 49 7.42 17.44 -7.31
C GLY A 49 6.37 16.46 -6.79
N ILE A 50 5.08 16.82 -6.94
CA ILE A 50 3.95 15.93 -6.63
C ILE A 50 3.84 14.93 -7.80
N ILE A 51 4.03 13.63 -7.52
CA ILE A 51 4.15 12.52 -8.50
C ILE A 51 5.44 12.60 -9.30
N THR A 52 6.54 12.13 -8.72
CA THR A 52 7.87 12.19 -9.36
C THR A 52 8.17 11.00 -10.28
N SER A 53 7.42 9.89 -10.20
CA SER A 53 7.66 8.72 -11.05
C SER A 53 6.46 7.78 -11.13
N MET A 54 6.17 7.30 -12.35
CA MET A 54 5.20 6.27 -12.65
C MET A 54 5.82 5.29 -13.64
N HIS A 55 5.80 4.00 -13.32
CA HIS A 55 6.37 2.96 -14.17
C HIS A 55 5.35 1.85 -14.43
N ARG A 56 5.03 1.62 -15.71
CA ARG A 56 4.18 0.51 -16.13
C ARG A 56 5.00 -0.79 -16.08
N VAL A 57 4.62 -1.70 -15.17
CA VAL A 57 5.27 -3.01 -15.00
C VAL A 57 4.62 -4.07 -15.88
N THR A 58 3.29 -4.02 -16.00
CA THR A 58 2.48 -4.87 -16.87
C THR A 58 1.39 -4.03 -17.53
N ASP A 59 0.59 -4.61 -18.43
CA ASP A 59 -0.57 -3.92 -19.01
C ASP A 59 -1.59 -3.45 -17.97
N ARG A 60 -1.60 -4.11 -16.80
CA ARG A 60 -2.55 -3.87 -15.71
C ARG A 60 -1.92 -3.26 -14.46
N THR A 61 -0.61 -3.30 -14.31
CA THR A 61 0.06 -2.93 -13.06
C THR A 61 1.05 -1.81 -13.28
N ILE A 62 0.89 -0.77 -12.47
CA ILE A 62 1.75 0.42 -12.44
C ILE A 62 2.38 0.52 -11.04
N ILE A 63 3.65 0.90 -10.99
CA ILE A 63 4.30 1.30 -9.74
C ILE A 63 4.40 2.83 -9.72
N GLU A 64 4.00 3.42 -8.60
CA GLU A 64 3.99 4.87 -8.39
C GLU A 64 4.43 5.21 -6.96
N THR A 65 5.01 6.40 -6.80
CA THR A 65 5.37 6.97 -5.50
C THR A 65 4.26 7.91 -5.03
N PRO A 66 3.64 7.66 -3.85
CA PRO A 66 2.61 8.53 -3.33
C PRO A 66 3.22 9.77 -2.66
N ALA A 67 2.49 10.89 -2.67
CA ALA A 67 2.77 12.01 -1.79
C ALA A 67 2.12 11.76 -0.42
N LEU A 68 2.92 11.47 0.60
CA LEU A 68 2.44 11.19 1.96
C LEU A 68 2.97 12.22 2.93
N GLY A 69 2.10 13.14 3.36
CA GLY A 69 2.39 14.02 4.48
C GLY A 69 2.46 13.26 5.82
N PRO A 70 2.98 13.88 6.90
CA PRO A 70 3.16 13.20 8.18
C PRO A 70 1.88 12.58 8.76
N GLY A 71 0.73 13.23 8.57
CA GLY A 71 -0.57 12.71 9.03
C GLY A 71 -1.03 11.47 8.28
N ALA A 72 -0.88 11.45 6.94
CA ALA A 72 -1.22 10.28 6.13
C ALA A 72 -0.26 9.13 6.40
N PHE A 73 1.03 9.41 6.56
CA PHE A 73 2.03 8.44 6.96
C PHE A 73 1.67 7.79 8.32
N ALA A 74 1.37 8.61 9.33
CA ALA A 74 1.00 8.11 10.67
C ALA A 74 -0.26 7.23 10.64
N ALA A 75 -1.23 7.54 9.78
CA ALA A 75 -2.47 6.77 9.65
C ALA A 75 -2.28 5.42 8.93
N MET A 76 -1.30 5.30 8.03
CA MET A 76 -1.05 4.08 7.26
C MET A 76 -0.01 3.16 7.87
N VAL A 77 0.88 3.67 8.71
CA VAL A 77 1.86 2.86 9.42
C VAL A 77 1.13 1.90 10.37
N PRO A 78 1.44 0.60 10.33
CA PRO A 78 0.84 -0.36 11.26
C PRO A 78 1.24 -0.02 12.71
N TRP A 79 0.26 -0.09 13.62
CA TRP A 79 0.51 0.08 15.04
C TRP A 79 1.05 -1.21 15.66
N GLU A 80 2.35 -1.23 15.97
CA GLU A 80 2.97 -2.31 16.75
C GLU A 80 3.10 -1.91 18.24
N SER A 81 3.49 -0.67 18.52
CA SER A 81 3.56 -0.11 19.88
C SER A 81 3.75 1.42 19.83
N GLY A 82 3.54 2.10 20.96
CA GLY A 82 3.81 3.54 21.06
C GLY A 82 5.29 3.90 20.87
N ARG A 83 6.22 3.00 21.21
CA ARG A 83 7.66 3.18 20.97
C ARG A 83 7.98 3.07 19.47
N ASP A 84 7.46 2.03 18.82
CA ASP A 84 7.68 1.78 17.38
C ASP A 84 7.08 2.92 16.54
N MET A 85 5.86 3.36 16.84
CA MET A 85 5.24 4.51 16.15
C MET A 85 6.08 5.78 16.29
N LYS A 86 6.56 6.11 17.50
CA LYS A 86 7.45 7.27 17.71
C LYS A 86 8.73 7.16 16.89
N GLU A 87 9.34 5.98 16.82
CA GLU A 87 10.55 5.77 16.04
C GLU A 87 10.28 5.90 14.52
N ARG A 88 9.18 5.35 14.01
CA ARG A 88 8.78 5.50 12.62
C ARG A 88 8.50 6.96 12.26
N MET A 89 7.84 7.72 13.14
CA MET A 89 7.63 9.16 12.96
C MET A 89 8.93 9.96 12.98
N ARG A 90 9.92 9.58 13.79
CA ARG A 90 11.27 10.19 13.75
C ARG A 90 11.99 9.92 12.43
N ARG A 91 11.72 8.78 11.80
CA ARG A 91 12.31 8.37 10.51
C ARG A 91 11.55 8.92 9.29
N TYR A 92 10.35 9.49 9.48
CA TYR A 92 9.43 9.90 8.41
C TYR A 92 10.13 10.62 7.24
N SER A 93 10.95 11.64 7.52
CA SER A 93 11.65 12.45 6.50
C SER A 93 12.55 11.65 5.58
N ARG A 94 12.94 10.44 6.00
CA ARG A 94 13.88 9.54 5.35
C ARG A 94 13.23 8.19 5.01
N THR A 95 11.91 8.11 5.02
CA THR A 95 11.15 6.92 4.61
C THR A 95 10.39 7.21 3.33
N ALA A 96 10.75 6.53 2.24
CA ALA A 96 10.06 6.61 0.97
C ALA A 96 9.02 5.48 0.86
N HIS A 97 7.98 5.72 0.08
CA HIS A 97 6.95 4.73 -0.22
C HIS A 97 6.85 4.55 -1.73
N ALA A 98 6.48 3.35 -2.15
CA ALA A 98 5.95 3.12 -3.48
C ALA A 98 4.83 2.10 -3.38
N PHE A 99 3.92 2.14 -4.34
CA PHE A 99 2.78 1.24 -4.38
C PHE A 99 2.59 0.65 -5.76
N ALA A 100 2.06 -0.57 -5.78
CA ALA A 100 1.51 -1.18 -6.97
C ALA A 100 0.04 -0.81 -7.08
N LEU A 101 -0.34 -0.23 -8.21
CA LEU A 101 -1.71 0.07 -8.61
C LEU A 101 -2.12 -0.86 -9.74
N VAL A 102 -3.18 -1.63 -9.50
CA VAL A 102 -3.68 -2.64 -10.43
C VAL A 102 -4.99 -2.17 -11.05
N ARG A 103 -5.11 -2.28 -12.37
CA ARG A 103 -6.38 -2.16 -13.08
C ARG A 103 -7.24 -3.37 -12.76
N ASP A 104 -8.36 -3.14 -12.09
CA ASP A 104 -9.23 -4.19 -11.59
C ASP A 104 -9.93 -5.00 -12.70
N ARG A 105 -10.17 -6.27 -12.40
CA ARG A 105 -11.19 -7.10 -13.05
C ARG A 105 -12.38 -7.34 -12.15
N GLY A 106 -12.20 -7.21 -10.83
CA GLY A 106 -13.28 -7.20 -9.86
C GLY A 106 -14.31 -6.11 -10.17
N VAL A 107 -15.56 -6.37 -9.82
CA VAL A 107 -16.66 -5.42 -9.99
C VAL A 107 -17.33 -5.22 -8.64
N GLY A 108 -17.48 -3.97 -8.25
CA GLY A 108 -18.11 -3.56 -7.02
C GLY A 108 -19.55 -3.07 -7.18
N PHE A 109 -20.11 -2.67 -6.04
CA PHE A 109 -21.47 -2.18 -5.91
C PHE A 109 -21.54 -1.04 -4.88
N VAL A 110 -22.33 -0.02 -5.17
CA VAL A 110 -22.67 1.09 -4.26
C VAL A 110 -24.11 0.91 -3.79
N ASP A 111 -24.26 0.47 -2.55
CA ASP A 111 -25.56 0.13 -1.93
C ASP A 111 -26.26 1.37 -1.37
N GLY A 112 -25.46 2.31 -0.87
CA GLY A 112 -25.95 3.48 -0.16
C GLY A 112 -24.85 4.51 0.02
N GLU A 113 -25.18 5.61 0.66
CA GLU A 113 -24.19 6.63 1.01
C GLU A 113 -23.15 6.04 1.97
N GLY A 114 -21.87 6.15 1.60
CA GLY A 114 -20.76 5.51 2.32
C GLY A 114 -20.73 3.98 2.28
N ARG A 115 -21.67 3.31 1.59
CA ARG A 115 -21.78 1.84 1.55
C ARG A 115 -21.31 1.31 0.20
N VAL A 116 -20.01 1.09 0.10
CA VAL A 116 -19.35 0.49 -1.06
C VAL A 116 -19.02 -0.97 -0.74
N ARG A 117 -19.30 -1.87 -1.68
CA ARG A 117 -18.86 -3.26 -1.64
C ARG A 117 -17.97 -3.50 -2.83
N PHE A 118 -16.74 -3.90 -2.60
CA PHE A 118 -15.80 -4.26 -3.65
C PHE A 118 -14.89 -5.36 -3.11
N THR A 119 -14.68 -6.38 -3.94
CA THR A 119 -13.77 -7.47 -3.64
C THR A 119 -12.87 -7.64 -4.86
N PRO A 120 -11.56 -7.46 -4.72
CA PRO A 120 -10.63 -7.77 -5.80
C PRO A 120 -10.81 -9.22 -6.25
N SER A 121 -10.75 -9.46 -7.56
CA SER A 121 -10.71 -10.82 -8.09
C SER A 121 -9.42 -11.53 -7.65
N ARG A 122 -9.36 -12.87 -7.81
CA ARG A 122 -8.12 -13.61 -7.53
C ARG A 122 -6.94 -13.10 -8.35
N GLU A 123 -7.19 -12.79 -9.61
CA GLU A 123 -6.18 -12.23 -10.52
C GLU A 123 -5.72 -10.83 -10.08
N ASP A 124 -6.63 -10.00 -9.55
CA ASP A 124 -6.27 -8.70 -8.96
C ASP A 124 -5.36 -8.88 -7.74
N VAL A 125 -5.67 -9.87 -6.89
CA VAL A 125 -4.89 -10.20 -5.69
C VAL A 125 -3.48 -10.68 -6.07
N ASP A 126 -3.36 -11.52 -7.10
CA ASP A 126 -2.06 -12.03 -7.55
C ASP A 126 -1.22 -10.93 -8.20
N GLU A 127 -1.82 -10.07 -9.03
CA GLU A 127 -1.16 -8.87 -9.59
C GLU A 127 -0.69 -7.91 -8.49
N LEU A 128 -1.51 -7.67 -7.45
CA LEU A 128 -1.13 -6.85 -6.31
C LEU A 128 0.04 -7.45 -5.55
N ARG A 129 0.02 -8.76 -5.28
CA ARG A 129 1.11 -9.46 -4.59
C ARG A 129 2.41 -9.32 -5.40
N ASN A 130 2.36 -9.58 -6.70
CA ASN A 130 3.52 -9.48 -7.59
C ASN A 130 4.05 -8.05 -7.67
N GLY A 131 3.16 -7.07 -7.77
CA GLY A 131 3.50 -5.66 -7.75
C GLY A 131 4.16 -5.23 -6.44
N LEU A 132 3.62 -5.65 -5.29
CA LEU A 132 4.19 -5.37 -3.98
C LEU A 132 5.60 -5.98 -3.82
N ARG A 133 5.78 -7.24 -4.25
CA ARG A 133 7.11 -7.87 -4.29
C ARG A 133 8.09 -7.07 -5.16
N ARG A 134 7.63 -6.56 -6.30
CA ARG A 134 8.45 -5.73 -7.19
C ARG A 134 8.84 -4.40 -6.54
N VAL A 135 7.91 -3.73 -5.84
CA VAL A 135 8.19 -2.52 -5.07
C VAL A 135 9.27 -2.77 -4.01
N LEU A 136 9.14 -3.85 -3.24
CA LEU A 136 10.14 -4.20 -2.21
C LEU A 136 11.53 -4.39 -2.83
N ARG A 137 11.64 -5.11 -3.96
CA ARG A 137 12.90 -5.25 -4.69
C ARG A 137 13.47 -3.91 -5.17
N ILE A 138 12.62 -3.01 -5.65
CA ILE A 138 13.04 -1.65 -6.07
C ILE A 138 13.63 -0.89 -4.87
N LEU A 139 12.95 -0.90 -3.72
CA LEU A 139 13.40 -0.20 -2.52
C LEU A 139 14.72 -0.76 -1.98
N VAL A 140 14.88 -2.09 -1.97
CA VAL A 140 16.14 -2.76 -1.61
C VAL A 140 17.26 -2.37 -2.57
N ALA A 141 17.02 -2.46 -3.88
CA ALA A 141 17.99 -2.11 -4.91
C ALA A 141 18.37 -0.62 -4.89
N ALA A 142 17.45 0.25 -4.46
CA ALA A 142 17.71 1.67 -4.26
C ALA A 142 18.57 1.97 -3.02
N GLY A 143 18.89 0.97 -2.20
CA GLY A 143 19.76 1.13 -1.02
C GLY A 143 19.01 1.46 0.26
N ALA A 144 17.74 1.05 0.39
CA ALA A 144 17.04 1.10 1.67
C ALA A 144 17.83 0.30 2.72
N ALA A 145 17.91 0.82 3.95
CA ALA A 145 18.50 0.09 5.07
C ALA A 145 17.52 -0.91 5.70
N GLU A 146 16.22 -0.64 5.55
CA GLU A 146 15.11 -1.47 6.01
C GLU A 146 13.92 -1.25 5.07
N VAL A 147 13.21 -2.31 4.74
CA VAL A 147 11.99 -2.27 3.93
C VAL A 147 10.86 -2.99 4.65
N GLY A 148 9.61 -2.66 4.33
CA GLY A 148 8.48 -3.39 4.89
C GLY A 148 7.16 -3.10 4.19
N THR A 149 6.13 -3.80 4.67
CA THR A 149 4.75 -3.66 4.20
C THR A 149 3.90 -2.89 5.22
N HIS A 150 2.63 -2.68 4.90
CA HIS A 150 1.64 -2.10 5.82
C HIS A 150 0.76 -3.17 6.50
N ARG A 151 1.23 -4.43 6.57
CA ARG A 151 0.55 -5.47 7.36
C ARG A 151 0.55 -5.09 8.84
N SER A 152 -0.52 -5.45 9.54
CA SER A 152 -0.73 -5.12 10.95
C SER A 152 0.32 -5.74 11.89
N ASP A 153 0.98 -6.82 11.47
CA ASP A 153 2.09 -7.47 12.18
C ASP A 153 3.44 -6.77 11.98
N GLY A 154 3.49 -5.70 11.17
CA GLY A 154 4.70 -4.92 10.97
C GLY A 154 5.76 -5.58 10.08
N LEU A 155 5.38 -6.58 9.26
CA LEU A 155 6.29 -7.35 8.40
C LEU A 155 7.34 -6.45 7.70
N ARG A 156 8.62 -6.65 8.06
CA ARG A 156 9.77 -5.84 7.64
C ARG A 156 11.07 -6.65 7.59
N LEU A 157 12.02 -6.16 6.81
CA LEU A 157 13.33 -6.78 6.58
C LEU A 157 14.43 -5.71 6.63
N ARG A 158 15.53 -6.01 7.33
CA ARG A 158 16.75 -5.19 7.30
C ARG A 158 17.63 -5.59 6.12
N CYS A 159 18.12 -4.61 5.38
CA CYS A 159 18.83 -4.85 4.11
C CYS A 159 20.36 -4.93 4.25
N LYS A 160 20.92 -4.57 5.42
CA LYS A 160 22.37 -4.61 5.63
C LYS A 160 22.88 -6.05 5.63
N GLY A 161 23.77 -6.39 4.69
CA GLY A 161 24.33 -7.73 4.54
C GLY A 161 23.32 -8.76 4.03
N LEU A 162 22.23 -8.30 3.41
CA LEU A 162 21.16 -9.13 2.92
C LEU A 162 21.65 -10.02 1.76
N ARG A 163 21.40 -11.33 1.85
CA ARG A 163 21.61 -12.28 0.76
C ARG A 163 20.34 -12.41 -0.06
N ASP A 164 20.48 -12.81 -1.33
CA ASP A 164 19.33 -12.99 -2.22
C ASP A 164 18.32 -14.01 -1.69
N GLU A 165 18.79 -15.09 -1.05
CA GLU A 165 17.94 -16.10 -0.40
C GLU A 165 17.08 -15.51 0.72
N ASP A 166 17.66 -14.62 1.54
CA ASP A 166 16.96 -13.97 2.65
C ASP A 166 15.88 -13.00 2.12
N LEU A 167 16.18 -12.31 1.02
CA LEU A 167 15.22 -11.46 0.33
C LEU A 167 14.06 -12.28 -0.24
N GLU A 168 14.34 -13.36 -0.96
CA GLU A 168 13.28 -14.18 -1.54
C GLU A 168 12.41 -14.84 -0.47
N GLY A 169 13.00 -15.34 0.63
CA GLY A 169 12.25 -15.85 1.77
C GLY A 169 11.29 -14.81 2.36
N PHE A 170 11.75 -13.56 2.54
CA PHE A 170 10.89 -12.46 2.97
C PHE A 170 9.78 -12.14 1.97
N LEU A 171 10.08 -12.16 0.67
CA LEU A 171 9.10 -11.88 -0.38
C LEU A 171 8.01 -12.97 -0.46
N ASP A 172 8.32 -14.20 -0.08
CA ASP A 172 7.36 -15.32 -0.03
C ASP A 172 6.34 -15.16 1.11
N GLU A 173 6.70 -14.44 2.17
CA GLU A 173 5.76 -14.07 3.23
C GLU A 173 4.77 -12.96 2.83
N VAL A 174 4.99 -12.30 1.69
CA VAL A 174 4.13 -11.19 1.23
C VAL A 174 2.75 -11.70 0.82
N THR A 175 1.73 -11.26 1.56
CA THR A 175 0.33 -11.55 1.31
C THR A 175 -0.48 -10.27 1.07
N ILE A 176 -1.57 -10.41 0.32
CA ILE A 176 -2.60 -9.38 0.20
C ILE A 176 -3.78 -9.86 1.04
N GLU A 177 -3.91 -9.28 2.23
CA GLU A 177 -5.01 -9.60 3.12
C GLU A 177 -6.34 -9.07 2.57
N LYS A 178 -7.43 -9.75 2.92
CA LYS A 178 -8.77 -9.25 2.61
C LYS A 178 -9.01 -8.00 3.45
N GLY A 179 -9.46 -6.92 2.80
CA GLY A 179 -9.73 -5.66 3.47
C GLY A 179 -10.75 -5.78 4.63
N PRO A 180 -10.83 -4.78 5.50
CA PRO A 180 -11.63 -4.80 6.74
C PRO A 180 -13.12 -5.05 6.50
N MET A 181 -13.64 -4.79 5.29
CA MET A 181 -15.04 -5.08 4.94
C MET A 181 -15.36 -6.58 4.80
N HIS A 182 -14.38 -7.47 4.98
CA HIS A 182 -14.56 -8.92 4.89
C HIS A 182 -14.43 -9.67 6.22
N SER A 183 -14.22 -9.00 7.36
CA SER A 183 -14.07 -9.70 8.64
C SER A 183 -15.41 -10.11 9.25
N ARG A 184 -15.64 -11.43 9.33
CA ARG A 184 -16.48 -12.05 10.37
C ARG A 184 -15.69 -12.37 11.66
N VAL A 185 -14.41 -11.99 11.72
CA VAL A 185 -13.52 -12.31 12.83
C VAL A 185 -12.67 -11.09 13.15
N ASP A 186 -12.81 -10.59 14.38
CA ASP A 186 -12.04 -9.49 14.94
C ASP A 186 -10.57 -9.90 15.13
N LYS A 187 -9.76 -9.71 14.08
CA LYS A 187 -8.29 -9.80 14.19
C LYS A 187 -7.64 -8.48 14.65
N TRP A 188 -8.44 -7.55 15.19
CA TRP A 188 -7.97 -6.23 15.62
C TRP A 188 -7.58 -6.16 17.11
N ALA A 189 -7.81 -7.22 17.88
CA ALA A 189 -7.44 -7.25 19.29
C ALA A 189 -5.98 -7.70 19.45
N SER A 190 -5.06 -6.74 19.56
CA SER A 190 -3.83 -6.95 20.33
C SER A 190 -4.25 -7.21 21.78
N THR A 191 -3.93 -8.39 22.30
CA THR A 191 -4.14 -8.75 23.71
C THR A 191 -3.31 -7.79 24.60
N PRO A 192 -3.84 -7.35 25.77
CA PRO A 192 -3.16 -6.41 26.66
C PRO A 192 -1.77 -6.87 27.12
#